data_AF-A0A8H9QYC7-F1
#
_entry.id   AF-A0A8H9QYC7-F1
#
_cell.length_a   1.000
_cell.length_b   1.000
_cell.length_c   1.000
_cell.angle_alpha   90.00
_cell.angle_beta   90.00
_cell.angle_gamma   90.00
#
_symmetry.space_group_name_H-M   'P 1'
#
loop_
_entity.id
_entity.type
_entity.pdbx_description
1 polymer ?
#
loop_
_entity_poly.entity_id
_entity_poly.type
_entity_poly.pdbx_seq_one_letter_code
_entity_poly.pdbx_strand_id
1 'polypeptide(L)'
;MIKFECKNDLIKYLNINENEEEKNILFSQIQEQIDLNGLDFTEIPIHLFEIEIKGIYFNFGLTYKSYDEILEVNYWIEENPIKKVS
;
A
#
# COMPACT_ATOMS: atom_id res chain seq x y z
N MET A 1 1.04 -10.01 -8.40
CA MET A 1 1.08 -8.98 -7.32
C MET A 1 2.52 -8.75 -6.92
N ILE A 2 2.91 -7.49 -6.79
CA ILE A 2 4.25 -7.06 -6.37
C ILE A 2 4.22 -6.83 -4.85
N LYS A 3 5.20 -7.40 -4.14
CA LYS A 3 5.36 -7.25 -2.69
C LYS A 3 6.48 -6.26 -2.37
N PHE A 4 6.24 -5.38 -1.41
CA PHE A 4 7.23 -4.48 -0.82
C PHE A 4 7.29 -4.70 0.69
N GLU A 5 8.46 -5.06 1.21
CA GLU A 5 8.67 -5.31 2.65
C GLU A 5 8.96 -4.03 3.44
N CYS A 6 9.17 -2.90 2.74
CA CYS A 6 9.35 -1.62 3.37
C CYS A 6 8.68 -0.49 2.58
N LYS A 7 8.30 0.58 3.30
CA LYS A 7 7.65 1.76 2.73
C LYS A 7 8.51 2.49 1.69
N ASN A 8 9.83 2.44 1.82
CA ASN A 8 10.74 3.16 0.93
C ASN A 8 10.74 2.57 -0.48
N ASP A 9 10.66 1.25 -0.61
CA ASP A 9 10.62 0.58 -1.91
C ASP A 9 9.28 0.80 -2.60
N LEU A 10 8.18 0.81 -1.83
CA LEU A 10 6.86 1.21 -2.31
C LEU A 10 6.86 2.65 -2.86
N ILE A 11 7.39 3.61 -2.10
CA ILE A 11 7.49 5.02 -2.50
C ILE A 11 8.29 5.19 -3.80
N LYS A 12 9.41 4.45 -3.93
CA LYS A 12 10.24 4.46 -5.14
C LYS A 12 9.47 3.88 -6.33
N TYR A 13 8.75 2.77 -6.14
CA TYR A 13 7.96 2.14 -7.18
C TYR A 13 6.87 3.07 -7.73
N LEU A 14 6.19 3.79 -6.84
CA LEU A 14 5.15 4.76 -7.19
C LEU A 14 5.72 6.09 -7.73
N ASN A 15 7.05 6.25 -7.70
CA ASN A 15 7.76 7.46 -8.13
C ASN A 15 7.28 8.72 -7.38
N ILE A 16 7.05 8.63 -6.06
CA ILE A 16 6.56 9.73 -5.20
C ILE A 16 7.60 10.17 -4.14
N ASN A 17 8.86 9.79 -4.31
CA ASN A 17 9.94 10.01 -3.34
C ASN A 17 10.22 11.48 -3.02
N GLU A 18 9.91 12.43 -3.90
CA GLU A 18 10.12 13.86 -3.68
C GLU A 18 8.83 14.63 -3.37
N ASN A 19 7.66 13.98 -3.42
CA ASN A 19 6.37 14.63 -3.21
C ASN A 19 5.78 14.21 -1.85
N GLU A 20 5.96 15.06 -0.84
CA GLU A 20 5.45 14.82 0.51
C GLU A 20 3.92 14.77 0.57
N GLU A 21 3.22 15.52 -0.29
CA GLU A 21 1.76 15.50 -0.35
C GLU A 21 1.26 14.12 -0.81
N GLU A 22 1.85 13.56 -1.86
CA GLU A 22 1.52 12.22 -2.35
C GLU A 22 1.83 11.12 -1.34
N LYS A 23 2.95 11.23 -0.61
CA LYS A 23 3.26 10.31 0.49
C LYS A 23 2.21 10.38 1.59
N ASN A 24 1.82 11.59 2.00
CA ASN A 24 0.81 11.78 3.03
C ASN A 24 -0.54 11.22 2.61
N ILE A 25 -0.95 11.44 1.35
CA ILE A 25 -2.18 10.85 0.79
C ILE A 25 -2.12 9.33 0.83
N LEU A 26 -1.03 8.73 0.35
CA LEU A 26 -0.84 7.27 0.34
C LEU A 26 -0.97 6.68 1.75
N PHE A 27 -0.22 7.20 2.73
CA PHE A 27 -0.22 6.64 4.07
C PHE A 27 -1.51 6.97 4.85
N SER A 28 -2.18 8.08 4.55
CA SER A 28 -3.50 8.38 5.12
C SER A 28 -4.54 7.38 4.65
N GLN A 29 -4.57 7.05 3.35
CA GLN A 29 -5.50 6.06 2.82
C GLN A 29 -5.18 4.65 3.33
N ILE A 30 -3.90 4.29 3.43
CA ILE A 30 -3.47 3.05 4.07
C ILE A 30 -3.99 2.97 5.51
N GLN A 31 -3.83 4.03 6.30
CA GLN A 31 -4.30 4.06 7.70
C GLN A 31 -5.82 3.92 7.80
N GLU A 32 -6.57 4.62 6.97
CA GLU A 32 -8.03 4.49 6.93
C GLU A 32 -8.47 3.05 6.67
N GLN A 33 -7.78 2.34 5.77
CA GLN A 33 -8.10 0.95 5.45
C GLN A 33 -7.75 -0.01 6.58
N ILE A 34 -6.69 0.28 7.35
CA ILE A 34 -6.36 -0.46 8.57
C ILE A 34 -7.44 -0.24 9.63
N ASP A 35 -7.92 0.98 9.79
CA ASP A 35 -8.95 1.30 10.78
C ASP A 35 -10.30 0.65 10.42
N LEU A 36 -10.60 0.49 9.12
CA LEU A 36 -11.81 -0.14 8.62
C LEU A 36 -11.78 -1.68 8.63
N ASN A 37 -10.67 -2.27 8.16
CA ASN A 37 -10.58 -3.72 7.93
C ASN A 37 -9.75 -4.47 8.98
N GLY A 38 -9.00 -3.75 9.82
CA GLY A 38 -8.07 -4.32 10.78
C GLY A 38 -6.75 -4.80 10.16
N LEU A 39 -5.99 -5.57 10.94
CA LEU A 39 -4.70 -6.13 10.53
C LEU A 39 -4.89 -7.51 9.89
N ASP A 40 -4.28 -7.71 8.71
CA ASP A 40 -4.27 -8.99 8.00
C ASP A 40 -2.91 -9.70 8.19
N PHE A 41 -2.90 -10.84 8.89
CA PHE A 41 -1.68 -11.62 9.16
C PHE A 41 -1.43 -12.77 8.16
N THR A 42 -2.13 -12.79 7.04
CA THR A 42 -1.93 -13.81 5.99
C THR A 42 -0.67 -13.56 5.17
N GLU A 43 -0.25 -14.57 4.41
CA GLU A 43 0.91 -14.45 3.52
C GLU A 43 0.65 -13.54 2.31
N ILE A 44 -0.60 -13.48 1.84
CA ILE A 44 -1.07 -12.68 0.70
C ILE A 44 -2.38 -12.02 1.14
N PRO A 45 -2.57 -10.71 0.92
CA PRO A 45 -3.70 -9.97 1.48
C PRO A 45 -5.04 -10.53 1.00
N ILE A 46 -5.97 -10.72 1.93
CA ILE A 46 -7.35 -11.14 1.65
C ILE A 46 -8.16 -9.96 1.10
N HIS A 47 -7.85 -8.75 1.57
CA HIS A 47 -8.55 -7.51 1.20
C HIS A 47 -7.65 -6.61 0.38
N LEU A 48 -8.20 -6.16 -0.75
CA LEU A 48 -7.62 -5.13 -1.58
C LEU A 48 -8.46 -3.86 -1.50
N PHE A 49 -7.81 -2.72 -1.64
CA PHE A 49 -8.44 -1.40 -1.69
C PHE A 49 -7.82 -0.55 -2.79
N GLU A 50 -8.59 0.37 -3.33
CA GLU A 50 -8.14 1.26 -4.40
C GLU A 50 -7.48 2.50 -3.80
N ILE A 51 -6.29 2.86 -4.32
CA ILE A 51 -5.61 4.13 -4.02
C ILE A 51 -5.36 4.87 -5.32
N GLU A 52 -5.67 6.16 -5.34
CA GLU A 52 -5.32 7.06 -6.43
C GLU A 52 -4.04 7.83 -6.14
N ILE A 53 -3.06 7.73 -7.04
CA ILE A 53 -1.82 8.52 -6.99
C ILE A 53 -1.54 9.04 -8.39
N LYS A 54 -1.39 10.36 -8.54
CA LYS A 54 -1.13 11.02 -9.84
C LYS A 54 -2.19 10.71 -10.91
N GLY A 55 -3.46 10.55 -10.52
CA GLY A 55 -4.53 10.16 -11.45
C GLY A 55 -4.43 8.71 -11.97
N ILE A 56 -3.63 7.88 -11.30
CA ILE A 56 -3.50 6.45 -11.56
C ILE A 56 -4.07 5.69 -10.37
N TYR A 57 -5.02 4.79 -10.64
CA TYR A 57 -5.61 3.93 -9.63
C TYR A 57 -4.83 2.62 -9.51
N PHE A 58 -4.53 2.23 -8.28
CA PHE A 58 -3.83 1.00 -7.93
C PHE A 58 -4.67 0.17 -6.96
N ASN A 59 -4.70 -1.15 -7.15
CA ASN A 59 -5.20 -2.08 -6.14
C ASN A 59 -4.08 -2.39 -5.15
N PHE A 60 -4.29 -1.97 -3.91
CA PHE A 60 -3.39 -2.13 -2.78
C PHE A 60 -3.87 -3.20 -1.83
N GLY A 61 -2.93 -3.95 -1.27
CA GLY A 61 -3.17 -4.84 -0.14
C GLY A 61 -2.10 -4.67 0.93
N LEU A 62 -2.43 -5.04 2.16
CA LEU A 62 -1.51 -4.96 3.30
C LEU A 62 -1.50 -6.30 4.01
N THR A 63 -0.31 -6.80 4.35
CA THR A 63 -0.19 -7.91 5.30
C THR A 63 0.83 -7.60 6.38
N TYR A 64 0.64 -8.18 7.55
CA TYR A 64 1.42 -7.91 8.74
C TYR A 64 2.19 -9.15 9.17
N LYS A 65 3.42 -8.93 9.61
CA LYS A 65 4.22 -9.93 10.32
C LYS A 65 4.52 -9.43 11.72
N SER A 66 4.40 -10.31 12.70
CA SER A 66 4.77 -10.03 14.08
C SER A 66 5.99 -10.87 14.44
N TYR A 67 7.09 -10.22 14.82
CA TYR A 67 8.30 -10.85 15.34
C TYR A 67 8.68 -10.15 16.64
N ASP A 68 8.74 -10.88 17.76
CA ASP A 68 9.23 -10.37 19.05
C ASP A 68 8.72 -8.94 19.39
N GLU A 69 7.39 -8.76 19.34
CA GLU A 69 6.68 -7.50 19.62
C GLU A 69 6.83 -6.39 18.55
N ILE A 70 7.58 -6.62 17.48
CA ILE A 70 7.68 -5.74 16.32
C ILE A 70 6.63 -6.13 15.27
N LEU A 71 5.78 -5.17 14.90
CA LEU A 71 4.82 -5.31 13.81
C LEU A 71 5.43 -4.74 12.52
N GLU A 72 5.69 -5.60 11.55
CA GLU A 72 6.14 -5.24 10.21
C GLU A 72 4.98 -5.25 9.21
N VAL A 73 4.97 -4.28 8.29
CA VAL A 73 3.94 -4.15 7.25
C VAL A 73 4.54 -4.49 5.89
N ASN A 74 3.92 -5.43 5.19
CA ASN A 74 4.16 -5.71 3.78
C ASN A 74 3.08 -5.01 2.96
N TYR A 75 3.52 -4.30 1.93
CA TYR A 75 2.63 -3.62 0.99
C TYR A 75 2.55 -4.45 -0.29
N TRP A 76 1.36 -4.52 -0.86
CA TRP A 76 1.12 -5.26 -2.08
C TRP A 76 0.43 -4.39 -3.12
N ILE A 77 0.87 -4.47 -4.36
CA ILE A 77 0.25 -3.80 -5.50
C ILE A 77 -0.04 -4.83 -6.60
N GLU A 78 -1.21 -4.78 -7.22
CA GLU A 78 -1.45 -5.53 -8.46
C GLU A 78 -0.61 -4.98 -9.62
N GLU A 79 0.00 -5.86 -10.43
CA GLU A 79 1.00 -5.51 -11.44
C GLU A 79 0.53 -4.54 -12.54
N ASN A 80 -0.78 -4.30 -12.64
CA ASN A 80 -1.36 -3.35 -13.58
C ASN A 80 -2.26 -2.34 -12.84
N PRO A 81 -2.04 -1.03 -13.01
CA PRO A 81 -2.98 -0.04 -12.49
C PRO A 81 -4.35 -0.20 -13.17
N ILE A 82 -5.40 0.03 -12.39
CA ILE A 82 -6.79 -0.27 -12.74
C ILE A 82 -7.23 0.61 -13.92
N LYS A 83 -6.91 1.92 -13.88
CA LYS A 83 -7.18 2.90 -14.94
C LYS A 83 -6.19 4.07 -14.87
N LYS A 84 -5.82 4.60 -16.04
CA LYS A 84 -5.18 5.90 -16.21
C LYS A 84 -6.24 6.87 -16.71
N VAL A 85 -6.59 7.89 -15.94
CA VAL A 85 -7.54 8.90 -16.43
C VAL A 85 -6.81 9.73 -17.49
N SER A 86 -7.37 9.75 -18.71
CA SER A 86 -6.85 10.52 -19.86
C SER A 86 -7.36 11.95 -19.84
#